data_AF-A0A502DWK2-F1
#
_entry.id   AF-A0A502DWK2-F1
#
_cell.length_a   1.000
_cell.length_b   1.000
_cell.length_c   1.000
_cell.angle_alpha   90.00
_cell.angle_beta   90.00
_cell.angle_gamma   90.00
#
_symmetry.space_group_name_H-M   'P 1'
#
loop_
_entity.id
_entity.type
_entity.pdbx_description
1 polymer ?
#
loop_
_entity_poly.entity_id
_entity_poly.type
_entity_poly.pdbx_seq_one_letter_code
_entity_poly.pdbx_strand_id
1 'polypeptide(L)'
;MNRVDALRRERTDVLALCRQFNDTDWAAPSAASGWRVQAVIAHMGSVSHAMFSPSALKVLRINDIERANDNIVDQRRGWSPQQTLAEYERWSQRSIRFAQVISRTPIAGAPVPLGTMGRFTLSSVLTSAPPTPYRLAGRCGPTQPAAPRDNEACSCP
;
A
#
# COMPACT_ATOMS: atom_id res chain seq x y z
N MET A 1 1.55 -18.73 -5.55
CA MET A 1 0.97 -17.49 -6.14
C MET A 1 2.12 -16.58 -6.54
N ASN A 2 2.15 -16.07 -7.78
CA ASN A 2 3.20 -15.11 -8.18
C ASN A 2 2.87 -13.70 -7.64
N ARG A 3 3.85 -12.78 -7.67
CA ARG A 3 3.71 -11.44 -7.07
C ARG A 3 2.63 -10.58 -7.73
N VAL A 4 2.39 -10.76 -9.03
CA VAL A 4 1.34 -10.02 -9.76
C VAL A 4 -0.05 -10.52 -9.36
N ASP A 5 -0.21 -11.83 -9.17
CA ASP A 5 -1.47 -12.43 -8.69
C ASP A 5 -1.76 -12.03 -7.25
N ALA A 6 -0.73 -11.96 -6.40
CA ALA A 6 -0.85 -11.45 -5.04
C ALA A 6 -1.36 -10.00 -5.03
N LEU A 7 -0.79 -9.13 -5.87
CA LEU A 7 -1.20 -7.74 -5.99
C LEU A 7 -2.64 -7.59 -6.53
N ARG A 8 -3.07 -8.46 -7.46
CA ARG A 8 -4.47 -8.50 -7.93
C ARG A 8 -5.45 -8.89 -6.84
N ARG A 9 -5.09 -9.88 -6.04
CA ARG A 9 -5.91 -10.33 -4.91
C ARG A 9 -6.06 -9.21 -3.89
N GLU A 10 -4.94 -8.61 -3.48
CA GLU A 10 -4.93 -7.46 -2.57
C GLU A 10 -5.81 -6.31 -3.08
N ARG A 11 -5.68 -5.92 -4.35
CA ARG A 11 -6.53 -4.90 -4.96
C ARG A 11 -8.01 -5.26 -4.88
N THR A 12 -8.35 -6.51 -5.12
CA THR A 12 -9.74 -6.99 -5.08
C THR A 12 -10.31 -6.88 -3.67
N ASP A 13 -9.54 -7.33 -2.67
CA ASP A 13 -9.93 -7.28 -1.26
C ASP A 13 -10.12 -5.83 -0.79
N VAL A 14 -9.20 -4.92 -1.14
CA VAL A 14 -9.29 -3.49 -0.80
C VAL A 14 -10.51 -2.83 -1.45
N LEU A 15 -10.77 -3.07 -2.75
CA LEU A 15 -11.95 -2.51 -3.42
C LEU A 15 -13.26 -3.04 -2.84
N ALA A 16 -13.31 -4.34 -2.51
CA ALA A 16 -14.48 -4.94 -1.91
C ALA A 16 -14.77 -4.34 -0.52
N LEU A 17 -13.73 -4.07 0.27
CA LEU A 17 -13.85 -3.42 1.57
C LEU A 17 -14.30 -1.96 1.44
N CYS A 18 -13.64 -1.16 0.60
CA CYS A 18 -13.98 0.26 0.44
C CYS A 18 -15.41 0.51 -0.07
N ARG A 19 -15.97 -0.42 -0.86
CA ARG A 19 -17.36 -0.33 -1.34
C ARG A 19 -18.40 -0.50 -0.23
N GLN A 20 -18.00 -1.02 0.93
CA GLN A 20 -18.89 -1.20 2.09
C GLN A 20 -18.80 -0.04 3.10
N PHE A 21 -17.84 0.86 2.93
CA PHE A 21 -17.62 1.97 3.85
C PHE A 21 -18.69 3.05 3.73
N ASN A 22 -19.17 3.50 4.88
CA ASN A 22 -19.89 4.75 5.03
C ASN A 22 -18.92 5.91 5.35
N ASP A 23 -19.44 7.13 5.49
CA ASP A 23 -18.63 8.32 5.74
C ASP A 23 -17.81 8.25 7.04
N THR A 24 -18.35 7.62 8.10
CA THR A 24 -17.64 7.40 9.37
C THR A 24 -16.45 6.47 9.18
N ASP A 25 -16.61 5.40 8.40
CA ASP A 25 -15.52 4.46 8.11
C ASP A 25 -14.38 5.15 7.33
N TRP A 26 -14.72 6.03 6.37
CA TRP A 26 -13.73 6.82 5.62
C TRP A 26 -12.99 7.85 6.47
N ALA A 27 -13.64 8.39 7.49
CA ALA A 27 -13.08 9.35 8.43
C ALA A 27 -12.32 8.69 9.60
N ALA A 28 -12.48 7.39 9.80
CA ALA A 28 -11.87 6.68 10.92
C ALA A 28 -10.33 6.77 10.90
N PRO A 29 -9.67 6.84 12.07
CA PRO A 29 -8.22 6.73 12.18
C PRO A 29 -7.73 5.41 11.58
N SER A 30 -6.58 5.44 10.90
CA SER A 30 -5.91 4.24 10.39
C SER A 30 -4.75 3.82 11.28
N ALA A 31 -4.16 2.64 10.99
CA ALA A 31 -2.93 2.20 11.65
C ALA A 31 -1.70 3.04 11.25
N ALA A 32 -1.77 3.80 10.15
CA ALA A 32 -0.79 4.84 9.85
C ALA A 32 -1.12 6.06 10.72
N SER A 33 -0.25 6.34 11.69
CA SER A 33 -0.44 7.44 12.64
C SER A 33 -0.69 8.76 11.92
N GLY A 34 -1.68 9.52 12.37
CA GLY A 34 -2.09 10.80 11.77
C GLY A 34 -2.91 10.68 10.48
N TRP A 35 -3.08 9.49 9.91
CA TRP A 35 -3.86 9.29 8.69
C TRP A 35 -5.20 8.64 8.99
N ARG A 36 -6.25 9.19 8.39
CA ARG A 36 -7.56 8.53 8.28
C ARG A 36 -7.56 7.48 7.18
N VAL A 37 -8.55 6.59 7.17
CA VAL A 37 -8.73 5.54 6.15
C VAL A 37 -8.65 6.12 4.72
N GLN A 38 -9.33 7.23 4.45
CA GLN A 38 -9.26 7.85 3.11
C GLN A 38 -7.85 8.29 2.72
N ALA A 39 -7.04 8.77 3.67
CA ALA A 39 -5.66 9.20 3.40
C ALA A 39 -4.78 8.01 2.98
N VAL A 40 -5.00 6.83 3.58
CA VAL A 40 -4.32 5.59 3.17
C VAL A 40 -4.70 5.22 1.74
N ILE A 41 -5.99 5.21 1.39
CA ILE A 41 -6.43 4.86 0.03
C ILE A 41 -5.95 5.89 -1.00
N ALA A 42 -5.96 7.18 -0.64
CA ALA A 42 -5.39 8.25 -1.44
C ALA A 42 -3.90 8.02 -1.71
N HIS A 43 -3.13 7.65 -0.68
CA HIS A 43 -1.73 7.28 -0.82
C HIS A 43 -1.56 6.10 -1.79
N MET A 44 -2.28 4.99 -1.61
CA MET A 44 -2.18 3.82 -2.47
C MET A 44 -2.51 4.11 -3.95
N GLY A 45 -3.57 4.89 -4.19
CA GLY A 45 -3.95 5.32 -5.54
C GLY A 45 -2.90 6.22 -6.18
N SER A 46 -2.36 7.14 -5.38
CA SER A 46 -1.36 8.09 -5.84
C SER A 46 0.00 7.44 -6.17
N VAL A 47 0.46 6.45 -5.40
CA VAL A 47 1.68 5.70 -5.70
C VAL A 47 1.51 4.90 -6.99
N SER A 48 0.32 4.29 -7.18
CA SER A 48 -0.01 3.60 -8.42
C SER A 48 -0.03 4.55 -9.63
N HIS A 49 -0.53 5.77 -9.44
CA HIS A 49 -0.56 6.82 -10.47
C HIS A 49 0.84 7.38 -10.74
N ALA A 50 1.66 7.55 -9.71
CA ALA A 50 2.99 8.17 -9.81
C ALA A 50 3.88 7.47 -10.84
N MET A 51 3.78 6.14 -10.96
CA MET A 51 4.48 5.30 -11.95
C MET A 51 4.26 5.74 -13.41
N PHE A 52 3.16 6.44 -13.70
CA PHE A 52 2.77 6.89 -15.04
C PHE A 52 2.84 8.41 -15.19
N SER A 53 3.53 9.09 -14.28
CA SER A 53 3.66 10.54 -14.26
C SER A 53 5.14 10.94 -14.20
N PRO A 54 5.49 12.20 -14.48
CA PRO A 54 6.85 12.71 -14.24
C PRO A 54 7.33 12.51 -12.79
N SER A 55 6.40 12.31 -11.84
CA SER A 55 6.71 12.00 -10.44
C SER A 55 7.39 10.63 -10.26
N ALA A 56 7.32 9.70 -11.23
CA ALA A 56 8.09 8.46 -11.19
C ALA A 56 9.60 8.72 -11.05
N LEU A 57 10.10 9.77 -11.70
CA LEU A 57 11.51 10.17 -11.61
C LEU A 57 11.85 10.80 -10.24
N LYS A 58 10.85 11.42 -9.60
CA LYS A 58 10.99 11.92 -8.22
C LYS A 58 11.10 10.76 -7.25
N VAL A 59 10.28 9.70 -7.41
CA VAL A 59 10.32 8.47 -6.57
C VAL A 59 11.70 7.84 -6.53
N LEU A 60 12.43 7.81 -7.66
CA LEU A 60 13.81 7.32 -7.73
C LEU A 60 14.83 8.17 -6.95
N ARG A 61 14.44 9.39 -6.56
CA ARG A 61 15.29 10.40 -5.90
C ARG A 61 14.74 10.86 -4.55
N ILE A 62 13.72 10.19 -4.00
CA ILE A 62 13.14 10.58 -2.71
C ILE A 62 14.14 10.25 -1.60
N ASN A 63 14.71 11.27 -0.95
CA ASN A 63 15.56 11.11 0.23
C ASN A 63 14.75 11.10 1.55
N ASP A 64 13.51 11.58 1.51
CA ASP A 64 12.59 11.68 2.65
C ASP A 64 11.21 11.16 2.21
N ILE A 65 10.96 9.88 2.53
CA ILE A 65 9.80 9.13 2.05
C ILE A 65 8.54 9.52 2.81
N GLU A 66 8.65 9.84 4.10
CA GLU A 66 7.52 10.27 4.92
C GLU A 66 6.98 11.60 4.42
N ARG A 67 7.84 12.60 4.24
CA ARG A 67 7.44 13.91 3.71
C ARG A 67 6.92 13.83 2.28
N ALA A 68 7.51 12.95 1.45
CA ALA A 68 7.01 12.75 0.10
C ALA A 68 5.61 12.11 0.08
N ASN A 69 5.36 11.16 0.97
CA ASN A 69 4.07 10.51 1.11
C ASN A 69 2.98 11.50 1.56
N ASP A 70 3.26 12.32 2.58
CA ASP A 70 2.34 13.34 3.06
C ASP A 70 2.00 14.36 1.98
N ASN A 71 3.00 14.86 1.23
CA ASN A 71 2.77 15.80 0.13
C ASN A 71 1.83 15.24 -0.95
N ILE A 72 1.94 13.95 -1.25
CA ILE A 72 1.11 13.31 -2.27
C ILE A 72 -0.32 13.07 -1.74
N VAL A 73 -0.48 12.75 -0.46
CA VAL A 73 -1.79 12.66 0.20
C VAL A 73 -2.44 14.05 0.26
N ASP A 74 -1.69 15.09 0.59
CA ASP A 74 -2.18 16.46 0.74
C ASP A 74 -2.76 17.05 -0.55
N GLN A 75 -2.24 16.67 -1.71
CA GLN A 75 -2.84 17.02 -3.02
C GLN A 75 -4.31 16.55 -3.16
N ARG A 76 -4.73 15.59 -2.34
CA ARG A 76 -6.08 14.98 -2.34
C ARG A 76 -6.87 15.35 -1.09
N ARG A 77 -6.38 16.27 -0.26
CA ARG A 77 -7.00 16.62 1.03
C ARG A 77 -8.48 17.03 0.89
N GLY A 78 -8.84 17.70 -0.21
CA GLY A 78 -10.21 18.13 -0.50
C GLY A 78 -11.07 17.14 -1.29
N TRP A 79 -10.58 15.93 -1.58
CA TRP A 79 -11.33 14.96 -2.38
C TRP A 79 -12.41 14.26 -1.55
N SER A 80 -13.49 13.86 -2.23
CA SER A 80 -14.49 12.97 -1.66
C SER A 80 -13.97 11.52 -1.61
N PRO A 81 -14.53 10.66 -0.73
CA PRO A 81 -14.22 9.24 -0.72
C PRO A 81 -14.36 8.55 -2.08
N GLN A 82 -15.38 8.92 -2.86
CA GLN A 82 -15.65 8.37 -4.19
C GLN A 82 -14.56 8.78 -5.19
N GLN A 83 -14.10 10.03 -5.16
CA GLN A 83 -12.98 10.48 -6.00
C GLN A 83 -11.69 9.72 -5.66
N THR A 84 -11.41 9.57 -4.36
CA THR A 84 -10.26 8.80 -3.87
C THR A 84 -10.31 7.34 -4.32
N LEU A 85 -11.46 6.68 -4.16
CA LEU A 85 -11.63 5.29 -4.56
C LEU A 85 -11.52 5.11 -6.08
N ALA A 86 -12.11 6.02 -6.87
CA ALA A 86 -12.04 5.98 -8.32
C ALA A 86 -10.61 6.11 -8.84
N GLU A 87 -9.78 6.96 -8.21
CA GLU A 87 -8.37 7.06 -8.56
C GLU A 87 -7.62 5.77 -8.23
N TYR A 88 -7.80 5.23 -7.02
CA TYR A 88 -7.20 3.96 -6.65
C TYR A 88 -7.59 2.84 -7.61
N GLU A 89 -8.88 2.67 -7.91
CA GLU A 89 -9.39 1.62 -8.80
C GLU A 89 -8.75 1.70 -10.19
N ARG A 90 -8.67 2.91 -10.75
CA ARG A 90 -8.14 3.17 -12.09
C ARG A 90 -6.63 2.90 -12.18
N TRP A 91 -5.86 3.45 -11.24
CA TRP A 91 -4.41 3.42 -11.36
C TRP A 91 -3.81 2.12 -10.83
N SER A 92 -4.40 1.49 -9.81
CA SER A 92 -3.99 0.15 -9.38
C SER A 92 -4.16 -0.90 -10.49
N GLN A 93 -5.24 -0.79 -11.29
CA GLN A 93 -5.44 -1.70 -12.42
C GLN A 93 -4.37 -1.52 -13.50
N ARG A 94 -3.96 -0.28 -13.76
CA ARG A 94 -2.91 0.06 -14.74
C ARG A 94 -1.54 -0.38 -14.24
N SER A 95 -1.21 -0.12 -12.98
CA SER A 95 0.06 -0.55 -12.38
C SER A 95 0.21 -2.07 -12.38
N ILE A 96 -0.85 -2.83 -12.08
CA ILE A 96 -0.85 -4.30 -12.19
C ILE A 96 -0.56 -4.77 -13.62
N ARG A 97 -1.22 -4.18 -14.63
CA ARG A 97 -0.98 -4.54 -16.03
C ARG A 97 0.47 -4.24 -16.43
N PHE A 98 0.99 -3.10 -16.01
CA PHE A 98 2.38 -2.72 -16.25
C PHE A 98 3.34 -3.70 -15.56
N ALA A 99 3.12 -4.03 -14.29
CA ALA A 99 3.90 -5.01 -13.55
C ALA A 99 3.89 -6.39 -14.22
N GLN A 100 2.74 -6.83 -14.74
CA GLN A 100 2.62 -8.08 -15.49
C GLN A 100 3.50 -8.07 -16.75
N VAL A 101 3.48 -6.99 -17.52
CA VAL A 101 4.30 -6.86 -18.73
C VAL A 101 5.79 -6.88 -18.35
N ILE A 102 6.20 -6.04 -17.40
CA ILE A 102 7.60 -5.94 -16.97
C ILE A 102 8.11 -7.26 -16.39
N SER A 103 7.30 -7.98 -15.60
CA SER A 103 7.70 -9.27 -15.00
C SER A 103 8.06 -10.36 -16.01
N ARG A 104 7.65 -10.20 -17.28
CA ARG A 104 7.94 -11.12 -18.38
C ARG A 104 9.17 -10.72 -19.19
N THR A 105 9.87 -9.66 -18.80
CA THR A 105 11.03 -9.10 -19.50
C THR A 105 12.30 -9.26 -18.66
N PRO A 106 13.49 -9.30 -19.29
CA PRO A 106 14.76 -9.36 -18.54
C PRO A 106 14.99 -8.17 -17.60
N ILE A 107 14.41 -7.00 -17.90
CA ILE A 107 14.55 -5.79 -17.07
C ILE A 107 13.85 -5.92 -15.70
N ALA A 108 13.01 -6.94 -15.50
CA ALA A 108 12.40 -7.24 -14.19
C ALA A 108 13.42 -7.38 -13.05
N GLY A 109 14.61 -7.91 -13.36
CA GLY A 109 15.71 -8.08 -12.41
C GLY A 109 16.61 -6.85 -12.24
N ALA A 110 16.40 -5.78 -13.01
CA ALA A 110 17.26 -4.61 -12.96
C ALA A 110 17.17 -3.92 -11.58
N PRO A 111 18.32 -3.52 -10.99
CA PRO A 111 18.35 -2.84 -9.70
C PRO A 111 17.87 -1.39 -9.86
N VAL A 112 16.86 -1.03 -9.10
CA VAL A 112 16.29 0.32 -9.04
C VAL A 112 16.63 0.93 -7.68
N PRO A 113 17.27 2.12 -7.63
CA PRO A 113 17.47 2.83 -6.37
C PRO A 113 16.13 3.39 -5.88
N LEU A 114 15.81 3.16 -4.62
CA LEU A 114 14.68 3.77 -3.92
C LEU A 114 15.22 4.67 -2.81
N GLY A 115 15.77 5.82 -3.19
CA GLY A 115 16.25 6.80 -2.22
C GLY A 115 17.23 6.22 -1.20
N THR A 116 16.96 6.48 0.09
CA THR A 116 17.72 5.96 1.23
C THR A 116 17.42 4.50 1.60
N MET A 117 16.37 3.87 1.02
CA MET A 117 16.01 2.47 1.31
C MET A 117 16.94 1.45 0.64
N GLY A 118 17.82 1.89 -0.26
CA GLY A 118 18.74 1.03 -0.99
C GLY A 118 18.22 0.63 -2.37
N ARG A 119 18.66 -0.53 -2.87
CA ARG A 119 18.36 -1.01 -4.23
C ARG A 119 17.43 -2.21 -4.20
N PHE A 120 16.38 -2.16 -5.00
CA PHE A 120 15.39 -3.22 -5.13
C PHE A 120 15.27 -3.63 -6.59
N THR A 121 14.86 -4.87 -6.87
CA THR A 121 14.58 -5.27 -8.24
C THR A 121 13.34 -4.53 -8.75
N LEU A 122 13.34 -4.14 -10.02
CA LEU A 122 12.21 -3.43 -10.64
C LEU A 122 10.89 -4.18 -10.43
N SER A 123 10.90 -5.51 -10.57
CA SER A 123 9.71 -6.33 -10.29
C SER A 123 9.25 -6.19 -8.84
N SER A 124 10.15 -6.12 -7.86
CA SER A 124 9.78 -5.96 -6.45
C SER A 124 9.20 -4.59 -6.17
N VAL A 125 9.74 -3.53 -6.78
CA VAL A 125 9.20 -2.16 -6.67
C VAL A 125 7.79 -2.08 -7.25
N LEU A 126 7.56 -2.68 -8.42
CA LEU A 126 6.27 -2.65 -9.12
C LEU A 126 5.19 -3.53 -8.47
N THR A 127 5.61 -4.59 -7.78
CA THR A 127 4.69 -5.54 -7.11
C THR A 127 4.75 -5.45 -5.59
N SER A 128 5.44 -4.44 -5.08
CA SER A 128 5.41 -4.09 -3.67
C SER A 128 4.00 -3.63 -3.35
N ALA A 129 3.16 -4.56 -2.91
CA ALA A 129 2.09 -4.19 -2.01
C ALA A 129 2.78 -3.55 -0.79
N PRO A 130 2.28 -2.41 -0.26
CA PRO A 130 2.68 -2.07 1.09
C PRO A 130 2.43 -3.31 1.96
N PRO A 131 3.26 -3.56 3.00
CA PRO A 131 3.00 -4.66 3.91
C PRO A 131 1.53 -4.59 4.35
N THR A 132 0.96 -5.71 4.74
CA THR A 132 -0.43 -5.79 5.21
C THR A 132 -0.49 -5.42 6.71
N PRO A 133 -0.48 -4.13 7.12
CA PRO A 133 -1.08 -3.76 8.40
C PRO A 133 -2.18 -2.71 8.23
N TYR A 134 -2.80 -2.60 7.04
CA TYR A 134 -4.04 -1.83 6.88
C TYR A 134 -5.23 -2.72 7.25
N ARG A 135 -5.34 -3.05 8.54
CA ARG A 135 -6.57 -3.52 9.15
C ARG A 135 -7.51 -2.30 9.21
N LEU A 136 -8.06 -1.93 8.07
CA LEU A 136 -9.02 -0.82 7.95
C LEU A 136 -10.32 -1.31 8.60
N ALA A 137 -10.76 -0.58 9.63
CA ALA A 137 -11.87 -0.89 10.53
C ALA A 137 -11.64 -2.10 11.47
N GLY A 138 -11.49 -1.78 12.76
CA GLY A 138 -11.50 -2.73 13.87
C GLY A 138 -12.86 -3.39 14.06
N ARG A 139 -13.20 -4.39 13.22
CA ARG A 139 -14.09 -5.47 13.65
C ARG A 139 -13.25 -6.61 14.20
N CYS A 140 -13.20 -6.68 15.52
CA CYS A 140 -12.68 -7.83 16.25
C CYS A 140 -13.54 -9.07 15.94
N GLY A 141 -12.91 -10.17 15.55
CA GLY A 141 -13.50 -11.50 15.31
C GLY A 141 -12.38 -12.56 15.33
N PRO A 142 -12.67 -13.79 15.79
CA PRO A 142 -12.04 -14.39 16.96
C PRO A 142 -10.57 -14.74 16.76
N THR A 143 -9.81 -14.50 17.82
CA THR A 143 -8.43 -14.90 18.06
C THR A 143 -8.13 -16.31 17.54
N GLN A 144 -7.23 -16.39 16.57
CA GLN A 144 -6.50 -17.62 16.30
C GLN A 144 -5.44 -17.79 17.41
N PRO A 145 -5.32 -18.97 18.06
CA PRO A 145 -4.49 -19.13 19.23
C PRO A 145 -3.01 -18.94 18.88
N ALA A 146 -2.32 -18.15 19.71
CA ALA A 146 -0.89 -17.93 19.61
C ALA A 146 -0.14 -19.27 19.75
N ALA A 147 0.82 -19.52 18.86
CA ALA A 147 1.77 -20.61 19.00
C ALA A 147 2.58 -20.43 20.30
N PRO A 148 2.89 -21.52 21.03
CA PRO A 148 3.59 -21.43 22.30
C PRO A 148 5.02 -20.92 22.07
N ARG A 149 5.41 -19.91 22.85
CA ARG A 149 6.81 -19.52 23.00
C ARG A 149 7.40 -20.35 24.14
N ASP A 150 8.38 -21.17 23.78
CA ASP A 150 9.23 -21.86 24.73
C ASP A 150 10.10 -20.86 25.49
N ASN A 151 10.30 -21.15 26.78
CA ASN A 151 11.25 -20.56 27.72
C ASN A 151 11.13 -19.06 28.03
N GLU A 152 10.63 -18.76 29.23
CA GLU A 152 11.46 -18.11 30.24
C GLU A 152 10.91 -18.40 31.65
N ALA A 153 11.79 -18.92 32.49
CA ALA A 153 11.54 -19.25 33.89
C ALA A 153 11.34 -17.97 34.70
N CYS A 154 10.32 -17.95 35.55
CA CYS A 154 10.26 -17.04 36.69
C CYS A 154 9.75 -17.80 37.90
N SER A 155 10.68 -18.09 38.82
CA SER A 155 10.42 -18.67 40.13
C SER A 155 9.98 -17.61 41.16
N CYS A 156 9.22 -18.12 42.14
CA CYS A 156 9.00 -17.67 43.53
C CYS A 156 7.80 -16.75 43.83
N PRO A 157 7.26 -16.82 45.07
CA PRO A 157 7.59 -17.74 46.19
C PRO A 157 6.63 -18.94 46.32
#